data_AF-A0A7K8ZCB2-F1
#
_entry.id   AF-A0A7K8ZCB2-F1
#
_cell.length_a   1.000
_cell.length_b   1.000
_cell.length_c   1.000
_cell.angle_alpha   90.00
_cell.angle_beta   90.00
_cell.angle_gamma   90.00
#
_symmetry.space_group_name_H-M   'P 1'
#
loop_
_entity.id
_entity.type
_entity.pdbx_description
1 polymer ?
#
loop_
_entity_poly.entity_id
_entity_poly.type
_entity_poly.pdbx_seq_one_letter_code
_entity_poly.pdbx_strand_id
1 'polypeptide(L)'
;GNYRTQLWDKQSESFLPSTPGLGMHVEVKDPDGKVVLSRQYGSEGRFTFTSHTPGEHQICLHSNSTRMALFAGGKLRVHLDIQVGEHTNNYPEIAAKDKLTELQLRARQLLDQVEQIQKEQNYQRYREERFRMTSESTNQR
;
A
#
# COMPACT_ATOMS: atom_id res chain seq x y z
N GLY A 1 -2.91 4.07 0.39
CA GLY A 1 -3.27 3.53 1.71
C GLY A 1 -3.61 4.65 2.66
N ASN A 2 -4.80 4.63 3.24
CA ASN A 2 -5.18 5.53 4.33
C ASN A 2 -5.14 4.73 5.64
N TYR A 3 -4.59 5.31 6.70
CA TYR A 3 -4.65 4.69 8.02
C TYR A 3 -5.03 5.69 9.10
N ARG A 4 -5.67 5.17 10.16
CA ARG A 4 -5.91 5.89 11.40
C ARG A 4 -5.71 4.97 12.60
N THR A 5 -5.34 5.55 13.72
CA THR A 5 -5.05 4.82 14.95
C THR A 5 -5.98 5.24 16.08
N GLN A 6 -6.36 4.28 16.92
CA GLN A 6 -7.12 4.52 18.14
C GLN A 6 -6.44 3.82 19.32
N LEU A 7 -6.49 4.46 20.49
CA LEU A 7 -5.93 3.93 21.72
C LEU A 7 -7.06 3.43 22.61
N TRP A 8 -6.83 2.28 23.24
CA TRP A 8 -7.71 1.75 24.27
C TRP A 8 -7.58 2.57 25.55
N ASP A 9 -8.69 3.12 26.03
CA ASP A 9 -8.79 3.68 27.36
C ASP A 9 -9.41 2.67 28.32
N LYS A 10 -8.75 2.48 29.48
CA LYS A 10 -9.21 1.55 30.51
C LYS A 10 -10.36 2.13 31.34
N GLN A 11 -10.49 3.46 31.43
CA GLN A 11 -11.53 4.09 32.23
C GLN A 11 -12.89 4.04 31.52
N SER A 12 -12.91 4.32 30.22
CA SER A 12 -14.13 4.28 29.42
C SER A 12 -14.42 2.93 28.73
N GLU A 13 -13.54 1.93 28.92
CA GLU A 13 -13.55 0.64 28.21
C GLU A 13 -13.81 0.78 26.70
N SER A 14 -13.20 1.80 26.08
CA SER A 14 -13.47 2.13 24.68
C SER A 14 -12.23 2.62 23.94
N PHE A 15 -12.30 2.59 22.61
CA PHE A 15 -11.23 3.08 21.74
C PHE A 15 -11.43 4.56 21.44
N LEU A 16 -10.55 5.39 22.00
CA LEU A 16 -10.57 6.84 21.79
C LEU A 16 -9.61 7.24 20.66
N PRO A 17 -9.85 8.39 20.00
CA PRO A 17 -8.92 8.95 19.03
C PRO A 17 -7.52 9.10 19.64
N SER A 18 -6.50 8.72 18.88
CA SER A 18 -5.13 8.82 19.36
C SER A 18 -4.74 10.28 19.59
N THR A 19 -4.09 10.54 20.72
CA THR A 19 -3.66 11.89 21.11
C THR A 19 -2.63 12.47 20.13
N PRO A 20 -2.61 13.81 19.94
CA PRO A 20 -1.56 14.48 19.17
C PRO A 20 -0.17 14.12 19.73
N GLY A 21 0.68 13.55 18.90
CA GLY A 21 2.02 13.08 19.26
C GLY A 21 2.22 11.56 19.28
N LEU A 22 1.20 10.77 18.96
CA LEU A 22 1.42 9.38 18.53
C LEU A 22 1.97 9.39 17.09
N GLY A 23 3.20 8.94 16.93
CA GLY A 23 3.81 8.73 15.60
C GLY A 23 3.58 7.31 15.08
N MET A 24 3.44 7.20 13.76
CA MET A 24 3.44 5.94 13.03
C MET A 24 4.45 5.99 11.88
N HIS A 25 5.42 5.09 11.90
CA HIS A 25 6.37 4.89 10.83
C HIS A 25 5.81 3.88 9.84
N VAL A 26 5.71 4.26 8.56
CA VAL A 26 5.25 3.37 7.50
C VAL A 26 6.43 3.06 6.60
N GLU A 27 6.74 1.77 6.48
CA GLU A 27 7.77 1.22 5.61
C GLU A 27 7.14 0.26 4.60
N VAL A 28 7.53 0.37 3.33
CA VAL A 28 7.11 -0.52 2.26
C VAL A 28 8.34 -1.09 1.57
N LYS A 29 8.41 -2.42 1.48
CA LYS A 29 9.46 -3.14 0.76
C LYS A 29 8.89 -3.85 -0.47
N ASP A 30 9.70 -3.90 -1.51
CA ASP A 30 9.44 -4.70 -2.70
C ASP A 30 9.76 -6.19 -2.45
N PRO A 31 9.49 -7.08 -3.43
CA PRO A 31 9.74 -8.51 -3.28
C PRO A 31 11.23 -8.87 -3.07
N ASP A 32 12.15 -7.98 -3.48
CA ASP A 32 13.59 -8.16 -3.34
C ASP A 32 14.11 -7.59 -1.99
N GLY A 33 13.21 -7.06 -1.15
CA GLY A 33 13.52 -6.49 0.15
C GLY A 33 14.01 -5.03 0.10
N LYS A 34 14.00 -4.38 -1.06
CA LYS A 34 14.37 -2.97 -1.21
C LYS A 34 13.24 -2.08 -0.71
N VAL A 35 13.61 -1.05 0.05
CA VAL A 35 12.67 -0.07 0.58
C VAL A 35 12.17 0.84 -0.55
N VAL A 36 10.87 0.80 -0.83
CA VAL A 36 10.18 1.64 -1.81
C VAL A 36 9.64 2.91 -1.14
N LEU A 37 9.22 2.81 0.12
CA LEU A 37 8.75 3.92 0.92
C LEU A 37 9.19 3.73 2.38
N SER A 38 9.73 4.77 3.00
CA SER A 38 9.95 4.81 4.45
C SER A 38 9.70 6.24 4.92
N ARG A 39 8.63 6.43 5.70
CA ARG A 39 8.22 7.76 6.18
C ARG A 39 7.53 7.70 7.54
N GLN A 40 7.78 8.73 8.33
CA GLN A 40 7.09 8.96 9.59
C GLN A 40 5.85 9.82 9.36
N TYR A 41 4.74 9.40 9.94
CA TYR A 41 3.45 10.08 9.94
C TYR A 41 2.93 10.22 11.38
N GLY A 42 1.80 10.93 11.54
CA GLY A 42 1.13 11.09 12.83
C GLY A 42 0.23 9.90 13.19
N SER A 43 -0.79 10.16 14.00
CA SER A 43 -1.81 9.18 14.39
C SER A 43 -2.73 8.76 13.23
N GLU A 44 -2.81 9.58 12.20
CA GLU A 44 -3.51 9.33 10.96
C GLU A 44 -2.66 9.82 9.78
N GLY A 45 -2.82 9.18 8.63
CA GLY A 45 -2.03 9.53 7.46
C GLY A 45 -2.44 8.79 6.21
N ARG A 46 -2.03 9.35 5.08
CA ARG A 46 -2.16 8.74 3.75
C ARG A 46 -0.78 8.53 3.15
N PHE A 47 -0.53 7.32 2.66
CA PHE A 47 0.68 6.96 1.93
C PHE A 47 0.35 6.35 0.57
N THR A 48 1.19 6.61 -0.42
CA THR A 48 1.07 6.09 -1.79
C THR A 48 2.45 5.63 -2.25
N PHE A 49 2.51 4.48 -2.93
CA PHE A 49 3.73 3.95 -3.53
C PHE A 49 3.39 3.25 -4.85
N THR A 50 4.36 3.15 -5.75
CA THR A 50 4.25 2.43 -7.02
C THR A 50 5.00 1.11 -6.94
N SER A 51 4.36 0.03 -7.42
CA SER A 51 4.99 -1.28 -7.56
C SER A 51 5.75 -1.33 -8.88
N HIS A 52 7.08 -1.48 -8.81
CA HIS A 52 7.95 -1.58 -9.99
C HIS A 52 8.34 -3.01 -10.33
N THR A 53 8.34 -3.90 -9.33
CA THR A 53 8.74 -5.30 -9.47
C THR A 53 7.52 -6.19 -9.20
N PRO A 54 7.18 -7.16 -10.07
CA PRO A 54 6.07 -8.06 -9.80
C PRO A 54 6.38 -8.97 -8.61
N GLY A 55 5.44 -9.08 -7.66
CA GLY A 55 5.57 -9.98 -6.51
C GLY A 55 4.95 -9.43 -5.23
N GLU A 56 5.24 -10.12 -4.12
CA GLU A 56 4.76 -9.76 -2.79
C GLU A 56 5.46 -8.51 -2.25
N HIS A 57 4.67 -7.49 -1.91
CA HIS A 57 5.16 -6.29 -1.25
C HIS A 57 4.81 -6.34 0.24
N GLN A 58 5.75 -5.94 1.09
CA GLN A 58 5.55 -5.90 2.53
C GLN A 58 5.28 -4.47 2.98
N ILE A 59 4.15 -4.24 3.65
CA ILE A 59 3.80 -2.94 4.27
C ILE A 59 3.87 -3.10 5.78
N CYS A 60 4.76 -2.35 6.43
CA CYS A 60 4.97 -2.36 7.87
C CYS A 60 4.56 -1.01 8.48
N LEU A 61 3.75 -1.06 9.53
CA LEU A 61 3.36 0.09 10.34
C LEU A 61 3.93 -0.07 11.75
N HIS A 62 4.85 0.80 12.14
CA HIS A 62 5.50 0.78 13.45
C HIS A 62 5.15 2.04 14.24
N SER A 63 4.57 1.87 15.43
CA SER A 63 4.45 3.02 16.32
C SER A 63 5.79 3.24 17.04
N ASN A 64 6.37 4.42 16.88
CA ASN A 64 7.57 4.84 17.60
C ASN A 64 7.25 5.56 18.92
N SER A 65 6.01 5.44 19.40
CA SER A 65 5.57 6.15 20.59
C SER A 65 6.09 5.48 21.86
N THR A 66 6.94 6.20 22.58
CA THR A 66 7.42 5.86 23.94
C THR A 66 6.38 6.18 25.03
N ARG A 67 5.14 6.56 24.67
CA ARG A 67 4.13 6.96 25.66
C ARG A 67 3.71 5.79 26.54
N MET A 68 3.76 6.04 27.85
CA MET A 68 3.34 5.16 28.94
C MET A 68 1.98 4.48 28.72
N ALA A 69 1.04 5.10 27.99
CA ALA A 69 -0.26 4.50 27.66
C ALA A 69 -0.15 3.19 26.86
N LEU A 70 0.82 3.06 25.95
CA LEU A 70 1.05 1.81 25.21
C LEU A 70 1.79 0.77 26.07
N PHE A 71 2.73 1.21 26.93
CA PHE A 71 3.50 0.32 27.80
C PHE A 71 2.72 -0.15 29.04
N ALA A 72 1.69 0.58 29.47
CA ALA A 72 0.80 0.22 30.59
C ALA A 72 -0.32 -0.75 30.17
N GLY A 73 -0.13 -1.52 29.09
CA GLY A 73 -1.12 -2.46 28.56
C GLY A 73 -2.24 -1.82 27.74
N GLY A 74 -2.01 -0.64 27.17
CA GLY A 74 -2.92 -0.02 26.21
C GLY A 74 -2.87 -0.75 24.87
N LYS A 75 -4.04 -1.09 24.32
CA LYS A 75 -4.17 -1.69 22.99
C LYS A 75 -4.21 -0.58 21.94
N LEU A 76 -3.43 -0.73 20.88
CA LEU A 76 -3.50 0.13 19.69
C LEU A 76 -4.35 -0.56 18.62
N ARG A 77 -5.40 0.11 18.15
CA ARG A 77 -6.19 -0.32 17.00
C ARG A 77 -5.80 0.49 15.79
N VAL A 78 -5.38 -0.19 14.73
CA VAL A 78 -5.04 0.43 13.44
C VAL A 78 -6.15 0.09 12.45
N HIS A 79 -6.78 1.12 11.87
CA HIS A 79 -7.66 0.97 10.72
C HIS A 79 -6.82 1.26 9.49
N LEU A 80 -6.77 0.33 8.54
CA LEU A 80 -5.97 0.43 7.33
C LEU A 80 -6.85 0.14 6.12
N ASP A 81 -6.94 1.10 5.22
CA ASP A 81 -7.62 1.00 3.93
C ASP A 81 -6.56 1.06 2.82
N ILE A 82 -6.44 -0.04 2.06
CA ILE A 82 -5.53 -0.15 0.93
C ILE A 82 -6.35 -0.29 -0.33
N GLN A 83 -6.18 0.69 -1.21
CA GLN A 83 -6.70 0.66 -2.57
C GLN A 83 -5.56 0.26 -3.50
N VAL A 84 -5.74 -0.86 -4.19
CA VAL A 84 -4.80 -1.41 -5.17
C VAL A 84 -5.45 -1.29 -6.55
N GLY A 85 -4.75 -0.68 -7.50
CA GLY A 85 -5.22 -0.50 -8.86
C GLY A 85 -5.04 0.93 -9.39
N GLU A 86 -5.11 1.07 -10.70
CA GLU A 86 -4.78 2.29 -11.44
C GLU A 86 -5.90 3.35 -11.41
N HIS A 87 -7.06 3.04 -10.82
CA HIS A 87 -8.16 4.00 -10.55
C HIS A 87 -7.80 5.10 -9.53
N THR A 88 -6.56 5.09 -9.02
CA THR A 88 -6.02 6.16 -8.18
C THR A 88 -5.28 7.23 -8.99
N ASN A 89 -5.01 7.00 -10.28
CA ASN A 89 -4.54 8.04 -11.21
C ASN A 89 -5.72 8.96 -11.54
N ASN A 90 -5.66 10.19 -11.05
CA ASN A 90 -6.74 11.16 -11.18
C ASN A 90 -6.71 11.77 -12.60
N TYR A 91 -7.21 11.02 -13.59
CA TYR A 91 -7.35 11.45 -14.99
C TYR A 91 -8.00 12.84 -15.17
N PRO A 92 -8.98 13.27 -14.35
CA PRO A 92 -9.53 14.63 -14.44
C PRO A 92 -8.50 15.73 -14.13
N GLU A 93 -7.59 15.51 -13.17
CA GLU A 93 -6.51 16.46 -12.85
C GLU A 93 -5.45 16.49 -13.95
N ILE A 94 -5.15 15.34 -14.58
CA ILE A 94 -4.21 15.26 -15.72
C ILE A 94 -4.79 15.97 -16.95
N ALA A 95 -6.08 15.77 -17.25
CA ALA A 95 -6.77 16.44 -18.34
C ALA A 95 -6.82 17.97 -18.17
N ALA A 96 -7.06 18.45 -16.95
CA ALA A 96 -7.08 19.87 -16.64
C ALA A 96 -5.68 20.52 -16.71
N LYS A 97 -4.63 19.79 -16.31
CA LYS A 97 -3.24 20.29 -16.28
C LYS A 97 -2.61 20.38 -17.66
N ASP A 98 -2.89 19.43 -18.55
CA ASP A 98 -2.25 19.33 -19.87
C ASP A 98 -3.10 19.92 -21.03
N LYS A 99 -4.31 20.45 -20.76
CA LYS A 99 -5.25 20.98 -21.77
C LYS A 99 -5.47 20.01 -22.94
N LEU A 100 -5.56 18.72 -22.65
CA LEU A 100 -5.68 17.68 -23.68
C LEU A 100 -7.05 17.75 -24.34
N THR A 101 -7.06 17.64 -25.67
CA THR A 101 -8.32 17.46 -26.43
C THR A 101 -8.93 16.08 -26.11
N GLU A 102 -10.25 15.95 -26.24
CA GLU A 102 -11.01 14.73 -25.86
C GLU A 102 -10.43 13.43 -26.47
N LEU A 103 -9.94 13.50 -27.72
CA LEU A 103 -9.31 12.37 -28.41
C LEU A 103 -7.96 11.97 -27.80
N GLN A 104 -7.13 12.93 -27.39
CA GLN A 104 -5.84 12.66 -26.76
C GLN A 104 -6.03 12.01 -25.38
N LEU A 105 -7.07 12.43 -24.64
CA LEU A 105 -7.42 11.82 -23.36
C LEU A 105 -7.81 10.34 -23.56
N ARG A 106 -8.67 10.04 -24.55
CA ARG A 106 -9.03 8.66 -24.88
C ARG A 106 -7.84 7.82 -25.32
N ALA A 107 -6.96 8.34 -26.17
CA ALA A 107 -5.77 7.63 -26.61
C ALA A 107 -4.86 7.28 -25.42
N ARG A 108 -4.71 8.20 -24.46
CA ARG A 108 -3.93 7.96 -23.24
C ARG A 108 -4.57 6.90 -22.34
N GLN A 109 -5.88 6.98 -22.13
CA GLN A 109 -6.62 5.95 -21.39
C GLN A 109 -6.45 4.55 -22.01
N LEU A 110 -6.47 4.45 -23.34
CA LEU A 110 -6.24 3.17 -24.04
C LEU A 110 -4.79 2.68 -23.88
N LEU A 111 -3.81 3.57 -23.93
CA LEU A 111 -2.40 3.21 -23.67
C LEU A 111 -2.22 2.69 -22.24
N ASP A 112 -2.81 3.37 -21.26
CA ASP A 112 -2.76 2.96 -19.85
C ASP A 112 -3.44 1.60 -19.64
N GLN A 113 -4.58 1.35 -20.32
CA GLN A 113 -5.23 0.03 -20.33
C GLN A 113 -4.36 -1.07 -20.94
N VAL A 114 -3.65 -0.79 -22.04
CA VAL A 114 -2.73 -1.76 -22.66
C VAL A 114 -1.56 -2.06 -21.73
N GLU A 115 -1.00 -1.04 -21.10
CA GLU A 115 0.07 -1.20 -20.11
C GLU A 115 -0.40 -2.05 -18.92
N GLN A 116 -1.65 -1.85 -18.45
CA GLN A 116 -2.25 -2.68 -17.40
C GLN A 116 -2.32 -4.15 -17.82
N ILE A 117 -2.85 -4.44 -19.01
CA ILE A 117 -2.96 -5.81 -19.52
C ILE A 117 -1.56 -6.44 -19.61
N GLN A 118 -0.55 -5.69 -20.05
CA GLN A 118 0.83 -6.18 -20.09
C GLN A 118 1.38 -6.49 -18.69
N LYS A 119 1.12 -5.64 -17.69
CA LYS A 119 1.52 -5.89 -16.29
C LYS A 119 0.85 -7.16 -15.74
N GLU A 120 -0.45 -7.32 -15.96
CA GLU A 120 -1.19 -8.50 -15.51
C GLU A 120 -0.70 -9.78 -16.21
N GLN A 121 -0.47 -9.75 -17.52
CA GLN A 121 0.08 -10.89 -18.25
C GLN A 121 1.47 -11.29 -17.75
N ASN A 122 2.36 -10.31 -17.50
CA ASN A 122 3.69 -10.58 -16.94
C ASN A 122 3.60 -11.19 -15.54
N TYR A 123 2.68 -10.70 -14.70
CA TYR A 123 2.43 -11.29 -13.39
C TYR A 123 1.96 -12.75 -13.48
N GLN A 124 1.05 -13.07 -14.40
CA GLN A 124 0.60 -14.45 -14.60
C GLN A 124 1.73 -15.35 -15.12
N ARG A 125 2.56 -14.88 -16.06
CA ARG A 125 3.73 -15.62 -16.56
C ARG A 125 4.70 -15.96 -15.43
N TYR A 126 5.03 -15.00 -14.58
CA TYR A 126 5.91 -15.22 -13.43
C TYR A 126 5.35 -16.26 -12.46
N ARG A 127 4.03 -16.23 -12.20
CA ARG A 127 3.36 -17.23 -11.36
C ARG A 127 3.38 -18.62 -11.97
N GLU A 128 3.11 -18.73 -13.27
CA GLU A 128 3.15 -20.00 -14.00
C GLU A 128 4.55 -20.61 -13.97
N GLU A 129 5.59 -19.80 -14.23
CA GLU A 129 6.98 -20.25 -14.16
C GLU A 129 7.34 -20.81 -12.77
N ARG A 130 6.94 -20.10 -11.71
CA ARG A 130 7.13 -20.55 -10.33
C ARG A 130 6.37 -21.84 -10.01
N PHE A 131 5.13 -21.96 -10.50
CA PHE A 131 4.33 -23.17 -10.36
C PHE A 131 4.96 -24.35 -11.11
N ARG A 132 5.45 -24.14 -12.33
CA ARG A 132 6.14 -25.14 -13.14
C ARG A 132 7.39 -25.65 -12.43
N MET A 133 8.26 -24.76 -11.95
CA MET A 133 9.45 -25.14 -11.18
C MET A 133 9.10 -25.98 -9.94
N THR A 134 8.04 -25.62 -9.22
CA THR A 134 7.61 -26.36 -8.03
C THR A 134 7.07 -27.75 -8.38
N SER A 135 6.26 -27.84 -9.44
CA SER A 135 5.69 -29.09 -9.95
C SER A 135 6.79 -30.05 -10.42
N GLU A 136 7.75 -29.56 -11.21
CA GLU A 136 8.91 -30.35 -11.67
C GLU A 136 9.76 -30.85 -10.50
N SER A 137 10.03 -30.00 -9.50
CA SER A 137 10.81 -30.40 -8.31
C SER A 137 10.10 -31.45 -7.45
N THR A 138 8.76 -31.47 -7.45
CA THR A 138 7.95 -32.44 -6.70
C THR A 138 7.89 -33.79 -7.44
N ASN A 139 7.87 -33.77 -8.78
CA ASN A 139 7.82 -34.98 -9.62
C ASN A 139 9.18 -35.70 -9.72
N GLN A 140 10.29 -35.02 -9.43
CA GLN A 140 11.62 -35.63 -9.38
C GLN A 140 11.99 -36.29 -8.04
N ARG A 141 11.09 -36.26 -7.05
CA ARG A 141 11.29 -36.82 -5.71
C ARG A 141 10.49 -38.09 -5.51
#